data_AF-A0A354UNH1-F1
#
_entry.id   AF-A0A354UNH1-F1
#
_cell.length_a   1.000
_cell.length_b   1.000
_cell.length_c   1.000
_cell.angle_alpha   90.00
_cell.angle_beta   90.00
_cell.angle_gamma   90.00
#
_symmetry.space_group_name_H-M   'P 1'
#
loop_
_entity.id
_entity.type
_entity.pdbx_description
1 polymer ?
#
loop_
_entity_poly.entity_id
_entity_poly.type
_entity_poly.pdbx_seq_one_letter_code
_entity_poly.pdbx_strand_id
1 'polypeptide(L)' 'MIDTTKKFWYETIKQDPDSGARAGVLHTPHGDIPTPIYMPVGTQATVKGILPRDL' A
#
# COMPACT_ATOMS: atom_id res chain seq x y z
N MET A 1 -10.44 -20.35 7.36
CA MET A 1 -9.69 -20.94 6.23
C MET A 1 -9.16 -19.78 5.40
N ILE A 2 -7.91 -19.41 5.60
CA ILE A 2 -7.27 -18.27 4.92
C ILE A 2 -6.55 -18.87 3.71
N ASP A 3 -7.02 -18.56 2.52
CA ASP A 3 -6.57 -19.13 1.25
C ASP A 3 -5.08 -18.80 1.01
N THR A 4 -4.23 -19.83 1.07
CA THR A 4 -2.77 -19.75 0.94
C THR A 4 -2.29 -19.35 -0.47
N THR A 5 -3.21 -19.03 -1.39
CA THR A 5 -2.91 -18.69 -2.79
C THR A 5 -2.86 -17.18 -3.05
N LYS A 6 -3.44 -16.35 -2.18
CA LYS A 6 -3.41 -14.89 -2.36
C LYS A 6 -2.14 -14.32 -1.75
N LYS A 7 -1.08 -14.20 -2.55
CA LYS A 7 0.15 -13.49 -2.16
C LYS A 7 -0.02 -11.96 -2.17
N PHE A 8 -1.04 -11.45 -2.85
CA PHE A 8 -1.28 -10.03 -3.00
C PHE A 8 -2.78 -9.78 -3.20
N TRP A 9 -3.41 -8.99 -2.33
CA TRP A 9 -4.84 -8.67 -2.46
C TRP A 9 -5.17 -7.30 -1.84
N TYR A 10 -6.28 -6.74 -2.28
CA TYR A 10 -6.73 -5.41 -1.87
C TYR A 10 -8.05 -5.51 -1.10
N GLU A 11 -8.12 -4.83 0.04
CA GLU A 11 -9.32 -4.65 0.86
C GLU A 11 -9.81 -3.21 0.72
N THR A 12 -11.08 -2.99 0.35
CA THR A 12 -11.65 -1.64 0.33
C THR A 12 -12.34 -1.37 1.65
N ILE A 13 -11.86 -0.37 2.39
CA ILE A 13 -12.45 0.04 3.68
C ILE A 13 -13.65 0.96 3.42
N LYS A 14 -13.48 1.97 2.56
CA LYS A 14 -14.52 2.95 2.27
C LYS A 14 -14.36 3.50 0.86
N GLN A 15 -15.48 3.64 0.17
CA GLN A 15 -15.56 4.32 -1.11
C GLN A 15 -16.47 5.53 -0.97
N ASP A 16 -16.04 6.65 -1.52
CA ASP A 16 -16.85 7.84 -1.65
C ASP A 16 -17.78 7.71 -2.88
N PRO A 17 -19.11 7.82 -2.70
CA PRO A 17 -20.06 7.60 -3.79
C PRO A 17 -20.10 8.74 -4.82
N ASP A 18 -19.66 9.95 -4.46
CA ASP A 18 -19.76 11.13 -5.32
C ASP A 18 -18.47 11.40 -6.11
N SER A 19 -17.31 11.14 -5.50
CA SER A 19 -15.97 11.38 -6.08
C SER A 19 -15.25 10.12 -6.54
N GLY A 20 -15.73 8.94 -6.16
CA GLY A 20 -15.10 7.66 -6.48
C GLY A 20 -13.79 7.40 -5.74
N ALA A 21 -13.42 8.24 -4.77
CA ALA A 21 -12.24 8.05 -3.94
C ALA A 21 -12.34 6.76 -3.13
N ARG A 22 -11.24 6.01 -3.02
CA ARG A 22 -11.18 4.73 -2.31
C ARG A 22 -10.11 4.79 -1.23
N ALA A 23 -10.51 4.45 -0.02
CA ALA A 23 -9.62 4.11 1.07
C ALA A 23 -9.62 2.59 1.24
N GLY A 24 -8.45 1.99 1.37
CA GLY A 24 -8.30 0.55 1.49
C GLY A 24 -6.95 0.14 2.01
N VAL A 25 -6.72 -1.17 2.05
CA VAL A 25 -5.45 -1.77 2.46
C VAL A 25 -5.02 -2.76 1.40
N LEU A 26 -3.78 -2.62 0.96
CA LEU A 26 -3.14 -3.52 0.03
C LEU A 26 -2.25 -4.48 0.83
N HIS A 27 -2.67 -5.73 0.92
CA HIS A 27 -1.92 -6.77 1.59
C HIS A 27 -0.86 -7.32 0.65
N THR A 28 0.40 -7.21 1.07
CA THR A 28 1.55 -7.77 0.36
C THR A 28 2.28 -8.75 1.27
N PRO A 29 3.11 -9.66 0.74
CA PRO A 29 3.90 -10.56 1.58
C PRO A 29 4.89 -9.82 2.49
N HIS A 30 5.19 -8.56 2.17
CA HIS A 30 6.13 -7.70 2.89
C HIS A 30 5.46 -6.75 3.88
N GLY A 31 4.13 -6.82 4.02
CA GLY A 31 3.35 -5.98 4.91
C GLY A 31 2.14 -5.36 4.25
N ASP A 32 1.34 -4.68 5.06
CA ASP A 32 0.10 -4.03 4.66
C ASP A 32 0.37 -2.56 4.29
N ILE A 33 -0.16 -2.15 3.14
CA ILE A 33 0.03 -0.80 2.60
C ILE A 33 -1.34 -0.09 2.61
N PRO A 34 -1.58 0.90 3.50
CA PRO A 34 -2.82 1.66 3.49
C PRO A 34 -2.88 2.57 2.26
N THR A 35 -3.98 2.50 1.50
CA THR A 35 -4.27 3.38 0.37
C THR A 35 -5.33 4.41 0.75
N PRO A 36 -5.26 5.65 0.23
CA PRO A 36 -4.35 6.13 -0.82
C PRO A 36 -2.95 6.47 -0.31
N ILE A 37 -1.91 5.95 -0.97
CA ILE A 37 -0.51 6.25 -0.66
C ILE A 37 0.23 6.69 -1.93
N TYR A 38 1.10 7.69 -1.81
CA TYR A 38 2.03 8.08 -2.86
C TYR A 38 3.37 7.37 -2.62
N MET A 39 3.67 6.35 -3.41
CA MET A 39 4.92 5.60 -3.28
C MET A 39 6.07 6.36 -3.98
N PRO A 40 7.20 6.63 -3.30
CA PRO A 40 8.36 7.23 -3.94
C PRO A 40 9.01 6.25 -4.92
N VAL A 41 9.47 6.75 -6.07
CA VAL A 41 10.14 5.92 -7.09
C VAL A 41 11.58 5.60 -6.63
N GLY A 42 11.87 4.32 -6.43
CA GLY A 42 13.14 3.82 -5.90
C GLY A 42 14.19 3.42 -6.93
N THR A 43 14.12 3.88 -8.19
CA THR A 43 15.01 3.47 -9.30
C THR A 43 16.52 3.77 -9.09
N GLN A 44 16.88 4.41 -7.97
CA GLN A 44 18.27 4.66 -7.54
C GLN A 44 18.59 4.07 -6.16
N ALA A 45 17.80 3.10 -5.65
CA ALA A 45 17.94 2.52 -4.30
C ALA A 45 18.04 3.56 -3.16
N THR A 46 17.65 4.80 -3.43
CA THR A 46 17.82 5.96 -2.54
C THR A 46 16.57 6.81 -2.69
N VAL A 47 15.74 6.84 -1.64
CA VAL A 47 14.79 7.94 -1.47
C VAL A 47 15.65 9.16 -1.14
N LYS A 48 15.76 10.13 -2.07
CA LYS A 48 16.53 11.35 -1.79
C LYS A 48 15.93 12.05 -0.58
N GLY A 49 16.61 11.96 0.57
CA GLY A 49 16.33 12.77 1.75
C GLY A 49 15.96 12.04 3.06
N ILE A 50 15.80 10.72 3.09
CA ILE A 50 15.47 9.98 4.33
C ILE A 50 16.34 8.72 4.46
N LEU A 51 16.97 8.55 5.62
CA LEU A 51 17.74 7.35 5.97
C LEU A 51 16.75 6.23 6.35
N PRO A 52 17.04 4.95 6.08
CA PRO A 52 16.19 3.81 6.46
C PRO A 52 15.92 3.65 7.98
N ARG A 53 16.43 4.57 8.80
CA ARG A 53 16.38 4.53 10.27
C ARG A 53 15.30 5.45 10.87
N ASP A 54 14.58 6.20 10.03
CA ASP A 54 13.50 7.11 10.43
C ASP A 54 12.10 6.57 10.11
N LEU A 55 11.99 5.28 9.81
CA LEU A 55 10.72 4.54 9.59
C LEU A 55 10.41 3.64 10.80
#